data_AF-A0A7Z0RSV1-F1
#
_entry.id   AF-A0A7Z0RSV1-F1
#
_cell.length_a   1.000
_cell.length_b   1.000
_cell.length_c   1.000
_cell.angle_alpha   90.00
_cell.angle_beta   90.00
_cell.angle_gamma   90.00
#
_symmetry.space_group_name_H-M   'P 1'
#
loop_
_entity.id
_entity.type
_entity.pdbx_description
1 polymer ?
#
loop_
_entity_poly.entity_id
_entity_poly.type
_entity_poly.pdbx_seq_one_letter_code
_entity_poly.pdbx_strand_id
1 'polypeptide(L)'
;RMNNRNHRKIVIIDGKIGYVGGFNVGDEYLGKSKKFGYWRDTHLRIVGDAVNALQLRFILDWNSQSTRDNLTYQERYFPDVNSGGTIGIQIASSGPDEDWEQIKYGYLKMISSAKESIYIQSPYFIP
;
A
#
# COMPACT_ATOMS: atom_id res chain seq x y z
N ARG A 1 -10.52 -22.37 7.45
CA ARG A 1 -10.85 -21.04 8.00
C ARG A 1 -10.25 -19.99 7.07
N MET A 2 -11.06 -19.26 6.30
CA MET A 2 -10.55 -18.14 5.49
C MET A 2 -10.15 -17.00 6.43
N ASN A 3 -8.85 -16.69 6.48
CA ASN A 3 -8.32 -15.60 7.29
C ASN A 3 -8.11 -14.37 6.39
N ASN A 4 -9.22 -13.74 5.98
CA ASN A 4 -9.18 -12.55 5.12
C ASN A 4 -8.92 -11.29 5.96
N ARG A 5 -7.73 -11.18 6.55
CA ARG A 5 -7.31 -9.97 7.24
C ARG A 5 -6.87 -8.92 6.24
N ASN A 6 -7.35 -7.69 6.40
CA ASN A 6 -6.77 -6.56 5.68
C ASN A 6 -5.35 -6.32 6.22
N HIS A 7 -4.34 -6.55 5.38
CA HIS A 7 -2.94 -6.40 5.73
C HIS A 7 -2.32 -5.12 5.13
N ARG A 8 -3.11 -4.25 4.49
CA ARG A 8 -2.63 -3.00 3.89
C ARG A 8 -2.37 -1.97 4.99
N LYS A 9 -1.25 -1.25 4.88
CA LYS A 9 -0.90 -0.12 5.74
C LYS A 9 -0.90 1.10 4.83
N ILE A 10 -1.98 1.87 4.89
CA ILE A 10 -2.20 3.03 4.04
C ILE A 10 -2.59 4.20 4.94
N VAL A 11 -1.93 5.34 4.75
CA VAL A 11 -2.36 6.62 5.33
C VAL A 11 -2.48 7.62 4.19
N ILE A 12 -3.62 8.29 4.09
CA ILE A 12 -3.81 9.40 3.17
C ILE A 12 -4.12 10.66 3.99
N ILE A 13 -3.40 11.74 3.72
CA ILE A 13 -3.57 13.04 4.37
C ILE A 13 -4.12 14.00 3.32
N ASP A 14 -5.32 14.49 3.57
CA ASP A 14 -6.05 15.48 2.76
C ASP A 14 -6.17 15.12 1.27
N GLY A 15 -6.09 13.84 0.90
CA GLY A 15 -6.06 13.40 -0.51
C GLY A 15 -4.79 13.79 -1.28
N LYS A 16 -3.76 14.35 -0.61
CA LYS A 16 -2.56 14.92 -1.25
C LYS A 16 -1.26 14.18 -0.96
N ILE A 17 -1.19 13.52 0.20
CA ILE A 17 0.01 12.78 0.63
C ILE A 17 -0.42 11.37 0.99
N GLY A 18 0.21 10.38 0.37
CA GLY A 18 0.01 8.96 0.66
C GLY A 18 1.24 8.35 1.33
N TYR A 19 1.01 7.47 2.29
CA TYR A 19 2.04 6.59 2.86
C TYR A 19 1.61 5.13 2.68
N VAL A 20 2.55 4.30 2.22
CA VAL A 20 2.34 2.85 2.01
C VAL A 20 3.62 2.07 2.25
N GLY A 21 3.52 0.88 2.87
CA GLY A 21 4.66 0.02 3.15
C GLY A 21 4.38 -1.02 4.22
N GLY A 22 5.42 -1.42 4.97
CA GLY A 22 5.30 -2.48 5.99
C GLY A 22 4.92 -2.03 7.40
N PHE A 23 5.28 -0.81 7.82
CA PHE A 23 4.95 -0.29 9.16
C PHE A 23 3.46 -0.07 9.39
N ASN A 24 2.95 -0.56 10.53
CA ASN A 24 1.70 -0.05 11.10
C ASN A 24 1.98 1.24 11.91
N VAL A 25 0.92 1.83 12.47
CA VAL A 25 1.04 2.94 13.42
C VAL A 25 1.07 2.38 14.84
N GLY A 26 2.24 2.41 15.47
CA GLY A 26 2.43 1.90 16.83
C GLY A 26 3.84 2.14 17.37
N ASP A 27 3.99 2.15 18.70
CA ASP A 27 5.28 2.41 19.36
C ASP A 27 6.29 1.26 19.19
N GLU A 28 5.82 0.06 18.83
CA GLU A 28 6.65 -1.13 18.63
C GLU A 28 7.69 -0.95 17.51
N TYR A 29 7.41 -0.11 16.52
CA TYR A 29 8.31 0.14 15.38
C TYR A 29 9.42 1.15 15.69
N LEU A 30 9.39 1.80 16.86
CA LEU A 30 10.35 2.84 17.24
C LEU A 30 11.68 2.29 17.79
N GLY A 31 11.83 0.97 17.93
CA GLY A 31 13.04 0.37 18.48
C GLY A 31 13.20 0.49 20.00
N LYS A 32 12.20 1.06 20.70
CA LYS A 32 12.27 1.36 22.14
C LYS A 32 11.96 0.17 23.05
N SER A 33 11.24 -0.83 22.52
CA SER A 33 10.88 -2.02 23.28
C SER A 33 12.01 -3.04 23.27
N LYS A 34 12.43 -3.53 24.44
CA LYS A 34 13.38 -4.66 24.53
C LYS A 34 12.84 -5.94 23.87
N LYS A 35 11.51 -6.12 23.84
CA LYS A 35 10.86 -7.29 23.24
C LYS A 35 10.95 -7.28 21.72
N PHE A 36 10.71 -6.12 21.10
CA PHE A 36 10.67 -5.98 19.65
C PHE A 36 12.03 -5.59 19.06
N GLY A 37 12.88 -4.94 19.85
CA GLY A 37 14.21 -4.50 19.44
C GLY A 37 14.14 -3.54 18.25
N TYR A 38 15.24 -3.45 17.51
CA TYR A 38 15.29 -2.68 16.26
C TYR A 38 14.37 -3.30 15.21
N TRP A 39 13.44 -2.51 14.69
CA TRP A 39 12.52 -2.93 13.64
C TRP A 39 12.96 -2.38 12.28
N ARG A 40 13.34 -3.27 11.38
CA ARG A 40 13.68 -2.90 9.99
C ARG A 40 12.47 -3.11 9.09
N ASP A 41 12.00 -2.05 8.45
CA ASP A 41 10.96 -2.12 7.42
C ASP A 41 11.17 -1.03 6.37
N THR A 42 10.40 -1.08 5.29
CA THR A 42 10.39 -0.09 4.21
C THR A 42 9.01 0.54 4.10
N HIS A 43 8.99 1.87 4.01
CA HIS A 43 7.76 2.65 3.86
C HIS A 43 8.01 3.83 2.93
N LEU A 44 7.06 4.07 2.04
CA LEU A 44 7.17 5.09 1.01
C LEU A 44 6.19 6.21 1.29
N ARG A 45 6.66 7.44 1.12
CA ARG A 45 5.81 8.62 1.00
C ARG A 45 5.63 8.95 -0.47
N ILE A 46 4.38 9.11 -0.89
CA ILE A 46 3.99 9.40 -2.27
C ILE A 46 3.27 10.76 -2.28
N VAL A 47 3.60 11.57 -3.29
CA VAL A 47 2.94 12.83 -3.63
C VAL A 47 2.69 12.84 -5.15
N GLY A 48 1.61 13.45 -5.59
CA GLY A 48 1.18 13.47 -6.99
C GLY A 48 0.05 12.46 -7.26
N ASP A 49 -0.24 12.22 -8.54
CA ASP A 49 -1.47 11.54 -8.98
C ASP A 49 -1.66 10.13 -8.40
N ALA A 50 -0.57 9.44 -8.09
CA ALA A 50 -0.62 8.10 -7.50
C ALA A 50 -1.33 8.06 -6.12
N VAL A 51 -1.44 9.20 -5.42
CA VAL A 51 -2.22 9.30 -4.17
C VAL A 51 -3.70 9.04 -4.42
N ASN A 52 -4.23 9.41 -5.59
CA ASN A 52 -5.64 9.15 -5.94
C ASN A 52 -5.96 7.65 -5.99
N ALA A 53 -5.02 6.83 -6.47
CA ALA A 53 -5.19 5.38 -6.48
C ALA A 53 -5.16 4.77 -5.07
N LEU A 54 -4.31 5.28 -4.17
CA LEU A 54 -4.32 4.89 -2.75
C LEU A 54 -5.64 5.30 -2.06
N GLN A 55 -6.11 6.52 -2.32
CA GLN A 55 -7.37 7.04 -1.80
C GLN A 55 -8.56 6.18 -2.26
N LEU A 56 -8.60 5.83 -3.54
CA LEU A 56 -9.64 4.95 -4.09
C LEU A 56 -9.60 3.57 -3.41
N ARG A 57 -8.41 2.98 -3.24
CA ARG A 57 -8.28 1.68 -2.56
C ARG A 57 -8.76 1.75 -1.11
N PHE A 58 -8.47 2.83 -0.40
CA PHE A 58 -8.97 3.05 0.95
C PHE A 58 -10.51 3.13 0.99
N ILE A 59 -11.12 3.88 0.07
CA ILE A 59 -12.59 4.00 -0.03
C ILE A 59 -13.23 2.65 -0.32
N LEU A 60 -12.65 1.84 -1.22
CA LEU A 60 -13.13 0.49 -1.51
C LEU A 60 -13.04 -0.41 -0.28
N ASP A 61 -11.93 -0.38 0.45
CA ASP A 61 -11.77 -1.13 1.70
C ASP A 61 -12.79 -0.68 2.75
N TRP A 62 -12.98 0.63 2.92
CA TRP A 62 -13.97 1.20 3.84
C TRP A 62 -15.38 0.73 3.51
N ASN A 63 -15.81 0.88 2.26
CA ASN A 63 -17.16 0.50 1.83
C ASN A 63 -17.41 -1.00 1.93
N SER A 64 -16.37 -1.84 1.83
CA SER A 64 -16.50 -3.30 1.99
C SER A 64 -16.77 -3.75 3.43
N GLN A 65 -16.41 -2.94 4.43
CA GLN A 65 -16.48 -3.30 5.85
C GLN A 65 -17.43 -2.42 6.67
N SER A 66 -17.71 -1.20 6.17
CA SER A 66 -18.54 -0.22 6.87
C SER A 66 -19.99 -0.68 6.94
N THR A 67 -20.61 -0.54 8.11
CA THR A 67 -22.06 -0.65 8.29
C THR A 67 -22.79 0.69 8.13
N ARG A 68 -22.03 1.78 7.95
CA ARG A 68 -22.55 3.12 7.59
C ARG A 68 -22.63 3.28 6.09
N ASP A 69 -23.21 4.40 5.67
CA ASP A 69 -23.26 4.82 4.27
C ASP A 69 -21.89 4.74 3.58
N ASN A 70 -21.94 4.32 2.32
CA ASN A 70 -20.75 4.23 1.48
C ASN A 70 -20.14 5.61 1.27
N LEU A 71 -18.82 5.69 1.39
CA LEU A 71 -18.05 6.80 0.87
C LEU A 71 -18.16 6.80 -0.65
N THR A 72 -18.85 7.80 -1.19
CA THR A 72 -18.94 8.05 -2.61
C THR A 72 -17.84 9.01 -3.06
N TYR A 73 -17.62 9.09 -4.37
CA TYR A 73 -16.74 10.09 -4.93
C TYR A 73 -17.20 11.50 -4.51
N GLN A 74 -16.28 12.28 -3.97
CA GLN A 74 -16.46 13.69 -3.68
C GLN A 74 -15.15 14.40 -4.00
N GLU A 75 -15.24 15.56 -4.65
CA GLU A 75 -14.08 16.35 -5.07
C GLU A 75 -13.12 16.63 -3.91
N ARG A 76 -13.64 16.85 -2.69
CA ARG A 76 -12.82 17.04 -1.48
C ARG A 76 -11.88 15.88 -1.14
N TYR A 77 -12.18 14.66 -1.59
CA TYR A 77 -11.33 13.48 -1.36
C TYR A 77 -10.25 13.31 -2.44
N PHE A 78 -10.42 13.98 -3.58
CA PHE A 78 -9.54 13.92 -4.73
C PHE A 78 -9.18 15.34 -5.16
N PRO A 79 -8.55 16.14 -4.28
CA PRO A 79 -8.14 17.48 -4.66
C PRO A 79 -7.12 17.42 -5.79
N ASP A 80 -7.02 18.51 -6.54
CA ASP A 80 -5.96 18.65 -7.52
C ASP A 80 -4.59 18.53 -6.82
N VAL A 81 -3.76 17.63 -7.34
CA VAL A 81 -2.43 17.32 -6.82
C VAL A 81 -1.42 17.78 -7.86
N ASN A 82 -0.29 18.33 -7.41
CA ASN A 82 0.74 18.75 -8.33
C ASN A 82 1.37 17.53 -9.01
N SER A 83 1.01 17.30 -10.27
CA SER A 83 1.44 16.17 -11.10
C SER A 83 2.87 16.31 -11.66
N GLY A 84 3.67 17.27 -11.20
CA GLY A 84 5.02 17.56 -11.71
C GLY A 84 6.11 16.53 -11.38
N GLY A 85 5.75 15.29 -11.00
CA GLY A 85 6.70 14.22 -10.71
C GLY A 85 7.32 13.63 -11.98
N THR A 86 8.55 13.11 -11.87
CA THR A 86 9.28 12.49 -13.00
C THR A 86 9.30 10.95 -12.95
N ILE A 87 8.65 10.35 -11.95
CA ILE A 87 8.67 8.91 -11.70
C ILE A 87 7.27 8.35 -11.93
N GLY A 88 7.15 7.40 -12.84
CA GLY A 88 5.90 6.64 -13.03
C GLY A 88 5.63 5.72 -11.84
N ILE A 89 4.45 5.82 -11.25
CA ILE A 89 4.02 5.00 -10.12
C ILE A 89 2.71 4.30 -10.49
N GLN A 90 2.66 2.98 -10.26
CA GLN A 90 1.45 2.19 -10.35
C GLN A 90 1.15 1.58 -8.98
N ILE A 91 -0.07 1.82 -8.48
CA ILE A 91 -0.56 1.18 -7.25
C ILE A 91 -1.20 -0.16 -7.64
N ALA A 92 -0.75 -1.24 -7.00
CA ALA A 92 -1.32 -2.58 -7.15
C ALA A 92 -1.85 -3.07 -5.78
N SER A 93 -3.03 -3.70 -5.78
CA SER A 93 -3.63 -4.32 -4.60
C SER A 93 -3.77 -5.84 -4.77
N SER A 94 -4.16 -6.54 -3.71
CA SER A 94 -4.60 -7.93 -3.77
C SER A 94 -5.81 -8.09 -2.86
N GLY A 95 -6.88 -8.73 -3.27
CA GLY A 95 -8.11 -8.91 -2.49
C GLY A 95 -8.72 -10.31 -2.64
N PRO A 96 -9.56 -10.77 -1.70
CA PRO A 96 -10.25 -12.06 -1.81
C PRO A 96 -11.32 -12.09 -2.91
N ASP A 97 -11.69 -10.92 -3.42
CA ASP A 97 -12.63 -10.63 -4.49
C ASP A 97 -11.95 -10.47 -5.86
N GLU A 98 -10.64 -10.68 -5.94
CA GLU A 98 -9.86 -10.52 -7.17
C GLU A 98 -9.43 -11.90 -7.73
N ASP A 99 -9.81 -12.17 -8.98
CA ASP A 99 -9.37 -13.39 -9.68
C ASP A 99 -7.90 -13.30 -10.16
N TRP A 100 -7.35 -12.08 -10.23
CA TRP A 100 -6.02 -11.82 -10.78
C TRP A 100 -4.98 -11.49 -9.69
N GLU A 101 -3.89 -12.25 -9.67
CA GLU A 101 -2.77 -12.05 -8.73
C GLU A 101 -1.79 -10.94 -9.19
N GLN A 102 -2.26 -9.71 -9.40
CA GLN A 102 -1.45 -8.64 -10.00
C GLN A 102 -0.12 -8.34 -9.29
N ILE A 103 -0.06 -8.38 -7.96
CA ILE A 103 1.19 -8.17 -7.21
C ILE A 103 2.20 -9.30 -7.55
N LYS A 104 1.73 -10.55 -7.57
CA LYS A 104 2.56 -11.71 -7.92
C LYS A 104 3.08 -11.61 -9.35
N TYR A 105 2.20 -11.33 -10.31
CA TYR A 105 2.62 -11.19 -11.72
C TYR A 105 3.54 -9.98 -11.93
N GLY A 106 3.35 -8.90 -11.18
CA GLY A 106 4.28 -7.76 -11.14
C GLY A 106 5.68 -8.19 -10.71
N TYR A 107 5.80 -8.93 -9.60
CA TYR A 107 7.09 -9.49 -9.17
C TYR A 107 7.69 -10.45 -10.20
N LEU A 108 6.92 -11.41 -10.72
CA LEU A 108 7.41 -12.36 -11.74
C LEU A 108 7.90 -11.63 -12.99
N LYS A 109 7.23 -10.56 -13.41
CA LYS A 109 7.66 -9.73 -14.54
C LYS A 109 8.98 -9.03 -14.23
N MET A 110 9.10 -8.36 -13.08
CA MET A 110 10.34 -7.69 -12.66
C MET A 110 11.51 -8.68 -12.55
N ILE A 111 11.26 -9.87 -11.99
CA ILE A 111 12.28 -10.91 -11.82
C ILE A 111 12.73 -11.44 -13.19
N SER A 112 11.79 -11.78 -14.06
CA SER A 112 12.11 -12.32 -15.40
C SER A 112 12.72 -11.28 -16.35
N SER A 113 12.53 -9.98 -16.11
CA SER A 113 13.11 -8.92 -16.94
C SER A 113 14.45 -8.38 -16.44
N ALA A 114 14.88 -8.73 -15.23
CA ALA A 114 16.14 -8.25 -14.65
C ALA A 114 17.34 -8.68 -15.52
N LYS A 115 18.32 -7.78 -15.67
CA LYS A 115 19.52 -8.02 -16.49
C LYS A 115 20.79 -8.24 -15.68
N GLU A 116 20.85 -7.73 -14.45
CA GLU A 116 22.06 -7.76 -13.64
C GLU A 116 21.80 -8.37 -12.26
N SER A 117 20.93 -7.76 -11.45
CA SER A 117 20.67 -8.22 -10.08
C SER A 117 19.26 -7.87 -9.61
N ILE A 118 18.80 -8.56 -8.57
CA ILE A 118 17.55 -8.31 -7.86
C ILE A 118 17.86 -8.31 -6.37
N TYR A 119 17.44 -7.25 -5.67
CA TYR A 119 17.51 -7.16 -4.23
C TYR A 119 16.12 -7.33 -3.63
N ILE A 120 15.96 -8.35 -2.79
CA ILE A 120 14.68 -8.67 -2.15
C ILE A 120 14.81 -8.49 -0.64
N GLN A 121 13.93 -7.69 -0.07
CA GLN A 121 13.69 -7.62 1.37
C GLN A 121 12.25 -8.05 1.62
N SER A 122 12.07 -9.17 2.33
CA SER A 122 10.75 -9.70 2.66
C SER A 122 10.78 -10.31 4.07
N PRO A 123 9.71 -10.17 4.88
CA PRO A 123 9.60 -10.87 6.15
C PRO A 123 9.42 -12.39 5.96
N TYR A 124 9.02 -12.83 4.77
CA TYR A 124 8.76 -14.23 4.45
C TYR A 124 9.42 -14.64 3.13
N PHE A 125 10.01 -15.83 3.13
CA PHE A 125 10.50 -16.50 1.93
C PHE A 125 10.02 -17.96 1.99
N ILE A 126 8.74 -18.15 1.62
CA ILE A 126 8.06 -19.43 1.67
C ILE A 126 7.83 -19.88 0.21
N PRO A 127 8.32 -21.08 -0.18
CA PRO A 127 8.15 -21.60 -1.54
C PRO A 127 6.70 -21.97 -1.86
#